data_AF-A0A940R3F2-F1
#
_entry.id   AF-A0A940R3F2-F1
#
_cell.length_a   1.000
_cell.length_b   1.000
_cell.length_c   1.000
_cell.angle_alpha   90.00
_cell.angle_beta   90.00
_cell.angle_gamma   90.00
#
_symmetry.space_group_name_H-M   'P 1'
#
loop_
_entity.id
_entity.type
_entity.pdbx_description
1 polymer ?
#
loop_
_entity_poly.entity_id
_entity_poly.type
_entity_poly.pdbx_seq_one_letter_code
_entity_poly.pdbx_strand_id
1 'polypeptide(L)'
;MIVDWETCIGCGLCIEVCPLGAISMATEKKASISDICVDCNACTKVCPKEAIGPEAEPKVGGVQCTSCPITCTIKIGNTGACQRFVNWEGELVRNVPLQRYEDVREIVGEDHEQVIRKPLITGIGAGTTYPDTKPAPYIVQSRLKGIDVVTVVTEAPLSYSGIKVKVDSDLNMGNEGAPVLIGKKKY
;
A
#
# COMPACT_ATOMS: atom_id res chain seq x y z
N MET A 1 -17.67 14.65 8.72
CA MET A 1 -17.30 15.52 7.59
C MET A 1 -18.54 16.28 7.13
N ILE A 2 -18.39 17.56 6.79
CA ILE A 2 -19.49 18.41 6.33
C ILE A 2 -19.27 18.85 4.87
N VAL A 3 -20.37 19.14 4.17
CA VAL A 3 -20.35 19.69 2.80
C VAL A 3 -20.70 21.17 2.86
N ASP A 4 -19.88 22.02 2.26
CA ASP A 4 -20.24 23.40 1.96
C ASP A 4 -21.16 23.42 0.73
N TRP A 5 -22.42 23.77 0.95
CA TRP A 5 -23.45 23.76 -0.10
C TRP A 5 -23.33 24.92 -1.08
N GLU A 6 -22.69 26.03 -0.70
CA GLU A 6 -22.45 27.14 -1.62
C GLU A 6 -21.41 26.74 -2.67
N THR A 7 -20.35 26.06 -2.23
CA THR A 7 -19.24 25.62 -3.09
C THR A 7 -19.53 24.30 -3.82
N CYS A 8 -20.44 23.47 -3.31
CA CYS A 8 -20.79 22.18 -3.92
C CYS A 8 -21.50 22.35 -5.28
N ILE A 9 -20.94 21.76 -6.34
CA ILE A 9 -21.50 21.79 -7.70
C ILE A 9 -22.33 20.55 -8.08
N GLY A 10 -22.54 19.61 -7.15
CA GLY A 10 -23.41 18.46 -7.40
C GLY A 10 -22.88 17.40 -8.38
N CYS A 11 -21.55 17.31 -8.56
CA CYS A 11 -20.94 16.42 -9.55
C CYS A 11 -21.02 14.91 -9.23
N GLY A 12 -21.27 14.52 -7.97
CA GLY A 12 -21.42 13.11 -7.57
C GLY A 12 -20.13 12.31 -7.34
N LEU A 13 -18.94 12.81 -7.69
CA LEU A 13 -17.65 12.09 -7.54
C LEU A 13 -17.40 11.57 -6.10
N CYS A 14 -17.80 12.33 -5.09
CA CYS A 14 -17.67 11.94 -3.69
C CYS A 14 -18.50 10.70 -3.33
N ILE A 15 -19.64 10.48 -4.00
CA ILE A 15 -20.51 9.32 -3.80
C ILE A 15 -19.81 8.07 -4.32
N GLU A 16 -19.22 8.13 -5.52
CA GLU A 16 -18.53 7.01 -6.16
C GLU A 16 -17.34 6.49 -5.35
N VAL A 17 -16.59 7.39 -4.72
CA VAL A 17 -15.40 7.01 -3.94
C VAL A 17 -15.67 6.72 -2.47
N CYS A 18 -16.91 6.87 -1.98
CA CYS A 18 -17.20 6.66 -0.57
C CYS A 18 -17.22 5.16 -0.24
N PRO A 19 -16.24 4.62 0.52
CA PRO A 19 -16.15 3.18 0.74
C PRO A 19 -17.23 2.64 1.69
N LEU A 20 -17.95 3.54 2.38
CA LEU A 20 -19.04 3.21 3.30
C LEU A 20 -20.43 3.52 2.72
N GLY A 21 -20.51 4.08 1.51
CA GLY A 21 -21.78 4.58 0.98
C GLY A 21 -22.41 5.68 1.83
N ALA A 22 -21.59 6.42 2.61
CA ALA A 22 -22.06 7.42 3.56
C ALA A 22 -22.59 8.71 2.89
N ILE A 23 -22.35 8.89 1.59
CA ILE A 23 -22.64 10.13 0.86
C ILE A 23 -23.77 9.86 -0.14
N SER A 24 -24.78 10.73 -0.15
CA SER A 24 -25.91 10.67 -1.06
C SER A 24 -26.23 12.05 -1.65
N MET A 25 -27.00 12.06 -2.74
CA MET A 25 -27.49 13.31 -3.33
C MET A 25 -28.74 13.76 -2.58
N ALA A 26 -28.68 14.94 -1.99
CA ALA A 26 -29.80 15.62 -1.35
C ALA A 26 -30.57 16.50 -2.36
N THR A 27 -31.47 17.34 -1.84
CA THR A 27 -32.20 18.35 -2.62
C THR A 27 -31.26 19.28 -3.38
N GLU A 28 -31.75 19.85 -4.48
CA GLU A 28 -31.00 20.81 -5.31
C GLU A 28 -29.66 20.28 -5.87
N LYS A 29 -29.53 18.95 -5.97
CA LYS A 29 -28.31 18.26 -6.42
C LYS A 29 -27.09 18.59 -5.54
N LYS A 30 -27.26 18.74 -4.23
CA LYS A 30 -26.16 18.93 -3.29
C LYS A 30 -25.79 17.60 -2.62
N ALA A 31 -24.51 17.37 -2.38
CA ALA A 31 -24.08 16.17 -1.65
C ALA A 31 -24.41 16.32 -0.15
N SER A 32 -24.81 15.23 0.49
CA SER A 32 -25.02 15.14 1.93
C SER A 32 -24.27 13.95 2.51
N ILE A 33 -23.73 14.10 3.72
CA ILE A 33 -22.92 13.08 4.40
C ILE A 33 -23.73 12.59 5.60
N SER A 34 -23.98 11.29 5.64
CA SER A 34 -24.68 10.63 6.73
C SER A 34 -23.74 10.28 7.89
N ASP A 35 -24.36 9.87 8.99
CA ASP A 35 -23.69 9.67 10.26
C ASP A 35 -22.80 8.42 10.33
N ILE A 36 -22.88 7.53 9.33
CA ILE A 36 -21.99 6.36 9.19
C ILE A 36 -20.60 6.74 8.67
N CYS A 37 -20.39 7.99 8.24
CA CYS A 37 -19.09 8.49 7.82
C CYS A 37 -18.06 8.30 8.96
N VAL A 38 -16.81 8.02 8.60
CA VAL A 38 -15.70 7.79 9.55
C VAL A 38 -14.52 8.76 9.36
N ASP A 39 -14.74 9.85 8.61
CA ASP A 39 -13.72 10.89 8.33
C ASP A 39 -12.44 10.34 7.68
N CYS A 40 -12.59 9.44 6.71
CA CYS A 40 -11.47 8.82 6.00
C CYS A 40 -10.82 9.70 4.91
N ASN A 41 -11.38 10.88 4.64
CA ASN A 41 -10.87 11.84 3.65
C ASN A 41 -10.78 11.31 2.20
N ALA A 42 -11.53 10.25 1.85
CA ALA A 42 -11.59 9.77 0.46
C ALA A 42 -12.28 10.80 -0.46
N CYS A 43 -13.40 11.37 0.00
CA CYS A 43 -14.20 12.33 -0.77
C CYS A 43 -13.52 13.69 -0.95
N THR A 44 -12.67 14.13 -0.03
CA THR A 44 -11.96 15.41 -0.13
C THR A 44 -10.95 15.40 -1.28
N LYS A 45 -10.25 14.28 -1.47
CA LYS A 45 -9.25 14.11 -2.54
C LYS A 45 -9.82 14.19 -3.94
N VAL A 46 -11.11 13.91 -4.12
CA VAL A 46 -11.76 13.90 -5.43
C VAL A 46 -12.70 15.08 -5.66
N CYS A 47 -12.92 15.93 -4.64
CA CYS A 47 -13.81 17.06 -4.79
C CYS A 47 -13.12 18.18 -5.58
N PRO A 48 -13.55 18.50 -6.82
CA PRO A 48 -12.86 19.50 -7.66
C PRO A 48 -13.04 20.94 -7.16
N LYS A 49 -13.94 21.15 -6.20
CA LYS A 49 -14.26 22.45 -5.60
C LYS A 49 -13.87 22.53 -4.12
N GLU A 50 -13.26 21.47 -3.57
CA GLU A 50 -12.87 21.42 -2.16
C GLU A 50 -14.05 21.69 -1.19
N ALA A 51 -15.27 21.39 -1.62
CA ALA A 51 -16.51 21.68 -0.89
C ALA A 51 -16.76 20.74 0.32
N ILE A 52 -15.81 19.88 0.69
CA ILE A 52 -15.97 18.89 1.75
C ILE A 52 -14.85 19.06 2.76
N GLY A 53 -15.18 19.10 4.04
CA GLY A 53 -14.21 19.33 5.11
C GLY A 53 -14.53 18.57 6.40
N PRO A 54 -13.63 18.66 7.40
CA PRO A 54 -13.90 18.13 8.74
C PRO A 54 -15.08 18.85 9.40
N GLU A 55 -15.79 18.15 10.29
CA GLU A 55 -16.71 18.81 11.22
C GLU A 55 -15.91 19.45 12.37
N ALA A 56 -16.45 20.50 12.98
CA ALA A 56 -15.78 21.21 14.07
C ALA A 56 -15.71 20.37 15.36
N GLU A 57 -16.70 19.51 15.58
CA GLU A 57 -16.79 18.67 16.79
C GLU A 57 -16.41 17.22 16.50
N PRO A 58 -15.69 16.55 17.42
CA PRO A 58 -15.37 15.14 17.29
C PRO A 58 -16.62 14.27 17.45
N LYS A 59 -16.66 13.15 16.74
CA LYS A 59 -17.77 12.19 16.81
C LYS A 59 -17.86 11.54 18.18
N VAL A 60 -18.96 11.78 18.89
CA VAL A 60 -19.24 11.16 20.19
C VAL A 60 -19.19 9.64 20.08
N GLY A 61 -18.44 8.99 20.99
CA GLY A 61 -18.24 7.54 20.98
C GLY A 61 -17.35 7.02 19.83
N GLY A 62 -16.74 7.90 19.05
CA GLY A 62 -15.80 7.54 17.99
C GLY A 62 -14.45 7.10 18.54
N VAL A 63 -13.90 6.00 18.01
CA VAL A 63 -12.53 5.55 18.29
C VAL A 63 -11.66 5.80 17.07
N GLN A 64 -10.49 6.41 17.28
CA GLN A 64 -9.51 6.60 16.22
C GLN A 64 -8.78 5.30 15.92
N CYS A 65 -8.85 4.87 14.65
CA CYS A 65 -8.21 3.64 14.20
C CYS A 65 -6.74 3.85 13.87
N THR A 66 -5.84 3.27 14.65
CA THR A 66 -4.39 3.35 14.45
C THR A 66 -3.84 2.29 13.50
N SER A 67 -4.70 1.49 12.87
CA SER A 67 -4.30 0.41 11.97
C SER A 67 -3.77 0.90 10.61
N CYS A 68 -3.94 2.18 10.28
CA CYS A 68 -3.39 2.79 9.07
C CYS A 68 -3.16 4.30 9.27
N PRO A 69 -2.34 4.95 8.42
CA PRO A 69 -1.99 6.37 8.58
C PRO A 69 -3.15 7.36 8.34
N ILE A 70 -4.31 6.88 7.86
CA ILE A 70 -5.51 7.74 7.69
C ILE A 70 -6.16 8.06 9.03
N THR A 71 -5.97 7.22 10.05
CA THR A 71 -6.50 7.41 11.41
C THR A 71 -7.99 7.80 11.45
N CYS A 72 -8.81 7.08 10.69
CA CYS A 72 -10.25 7.33 10.64
C CYS A 72 -10.93 7.13 12.00
N THR A 73 -12.01 7.87 12.26
CA THR A 73 -12.76 7.82 13.53
C THR A 73 -14.03 7.00 13.36
N ILE A 74 -14.10 5.83 14.00
CA ILE A 74 -15.17 4.84 13.83
C ILE A 74 -16.12 4.93 15.03
N LYS A 75 -17.39 5.29 14.80
CA LYS A 75 -18.44 5.30 15.84
C LYS A 75 -18.80 3.88 16.29
N ILE A 76 -19.30 3.73 17.52
CA ILE A 76 -19.79 2.45 18.05
C ILE A 76 -20.78 1.82 17.08
N GLY A 77 -20.61 0.53 16.79
CA GLY A 77 -21.43 -0.24 15.86
C GLY A 77 -21.10 -0.05 14.39
N ASN A 78 -20.25 0.93 14.03
CA ASN A 78 -19.86 1.18 12.65
C ASN A 78 -18.55 0.50 12.28
N THR A 79 -18.34 0.36 10.97
CA THR A 79 -17.14 -0.17 10.35
C THR A 79 -16.29 0.96 9.77
N GLY A 80 -14.96 0.83 9.89
CA GLY A 80 -14.00 1.77 9.30
C GLY A 80 -13.97 1.71 7.78
N ALA A 81 -13.39 2.73 7.15
CA ALA A 81 -13.41 2.89 5.69
C ALA A 81 -12.77 1.73 4.91
N CYS A 82 -11.77 1.06 5.49
CA CYS A 82 -11.17 -0.12 4.86
C CYS A 82 -12.02 -1.40 4.99
N GLN A 83 -13.16 -1.33 5.69
CA GLN A 83 -14.06 -2.43 6.00
C GLN A 83 -13.47 -3.58 6.82
N ARG A 84 -12.27 -3.40 7.41
CA ARG A 84 -11.57 -4.44 8.18
C ARG A 84 -11.76 -4.36 9.70
N PHE A 85 -12.19 -3.20 10.20
CA PHE A 85 -12.32 -2.95 11.63
C PHE A 85 -13.70 -2.39 11.94
N VAL A 86 -14.29 -2.87 13.02
CA VAL A 86 -15.54 -2.38 13.62
C VAL A 86 -15.23 -1.81 15.00
N ASN A 87 -15.88 -0.73 15.37
CA ASN A 87 -15.87 -0.29 16.77
C ASN A 87 -16.97 -1.03 17.52
N TRP A 88 -16.57 -2.02 18.31
CA TRP A 88 -17.42 -2.78 19.21
C TRP A 88 -17.31 -2.19 20.62
N GLU A 89 -18.31 -1.42 21.03
CA GLU A 89 -18.43 -0.85 22.39
C GLU A 89 -17.19 -0.06 22.87
N GLY A 90 -16.51 0.65 21.97
CA GLY A 90 -15.31 1.43 22.27
C GLY A 90 -13.99 0.70 21.98
N GLU A 91 -14.05 -0.57 21.57
CA GLU A 91 -12.88 -1.34 21.16
C GLU A 91 -12.87 -1.57 19.64
N LEU A 92 -11.70 -1.41 19.02
CA LEU A 92 -11.54 -1.72 17.60
C LEU A 92 -11.26 -3.20 17.41
N VAL A 93 -12.26 -3.91 16.89
CA VAL A 93 -12.20 -5.34 16.62
C VAL A 93 -12.11 -5.56 15.11
N ARG A 94 -11.27 -6.51 14.69
CA ARG A 94 -11.20 -6.90 13.28
C ARG A 94 -12.43 -7.74 12.93
N ASN A 95 -13.22 -7.30 11.96
CA ASN A 95 -14.48 -7.96 11.56
C ASN A 95 -14.34 -8.85 10.30
N VAL A 96 -13.15 -8.92 9.72
CA VAL A 96 -12.83 -9.81 8.59
C VAL A 96 -11.78 -10.84 9.02
N PRO A 97 -11.86 -12.09 8.53
CA PRO A 97 -10.86 -13.11 8.83
C PRO A 97 -9.50 -12.76 8.23
N LEU A 98 -8.41 -13.34 8.76
CA LEU A 98 -7.11 -13.26 8.09
C LEU A 98 -7.23 -14.11 6.83
N GLN A 99 -6.85 -13.53 5.70
CA GLN A 99 -6.82 -14.28 4.44
C GLN A 99 -5.56 -15.14 4.47
N ARG A 100 -5.72 -16.47 4.58
CA ARG A 100 -4.61 -17.40 4.44
C ARG A 100 -4.32 -17.59 2.96
N TYR A 101 -3.11 -18.05 2.63
CA TYR A 101 -2.75 -18.31 1.24
C TYR A 101 -3.73 -19.29 0.59
N GLU A 102 -4.14 -20.32 1.33
CA GLU A 102 -5.11 -21.32 0.93
C GLU A 102 -6.46 -20.70 0.53
N ASP A 103 -6.88 -19.63 1.22
CA ASP A 103 -8.17 -18.95 0.96
C ASP A 103 -8.13 -18.11 -0.33
N VAL A 104 -6.93 -17.75 -0.83
CA VAL A 104 -6.73 -16.87 -2.00
C VAL A 104 -5.93 -17.52 -3.14
N ARG A 105 -5.58 -18.81 -3.02
CA ARG A 105 -4.70 -19.51 -3.97
C ARG A 105 -5.18 -19.44 -5.42
N GLU A 106 -6.49 -19.52 -5.65
CA GLU A 106 -7.05 -19.46 -7.00
C GLU A 106 -6.95 -18.07 -7.63
N ILE A 107 -6.90 -17.01 -6.81
CA ILE A 107 -6.78 -15.62 -7.25
C ILE A 107 -5.31 -15.25 -7.44
N VAL A 108 -4.47 -15.60 -6.46
CA VAL A 108 -3.04 -15.26 -6.44
C VAL A 108 -2.23 -16.17 -7.39
N GLY A 109 -2.73 -17.38 -7.64
CA GLY A 109 -2.05 -18.39 -8.42
C GLY A 109 -1.05 -19.21 -7.59
N GLU A 110 -0.39 -20.13 -8.26
CA GLU A 110 0.70 -20.90 -7.66
C GLU A 110 1.92 -20.01 -7.42
N ASP A 111 2.73 -20.36 -6.42
CA ASP A 111 4.04 -19.74 -6.26
C ASP A 111 4.80 -19.81 -7.58
N HIS A 112 5.38 -18.68 -7.98
CA HIS A 112 6.28 -18.66 -9.12
C HIS A 112 7.44 -19.62 -8.87
N GLU A 113 7.90 -20.25 -9.95
CA GLU A 113 9.04 -21.14 -9.86
C GLU A 113 10.23 -20.35 -9.32
N GLN A 114 10.79 -20.77 -8.17
CA GLN A 114 11.94 -20.10 -7.58
C GLN A 114 13.11 -20.10 -8.57
N VAL A 115 13.30 -18.96 -9.24
CA VAL A 115 14.25 -18.84 -10.33
C VAL A 115 15.70 -18.99 -9.84
N ILE A 116 16.00 -18.52 -8.62
CA ILE A 116 17.37 -18.54 -8.08
C ILE A 116 17.36 -18.97 -6.61
N ARG A 117 17.81 -20.20 -6.34
CA ARG A 117 17.92 -20.75 -4.97
C ARG A 117 19.32 -20.68 -4.37
N LYS A 118 20.34 -20.46 -5.21
CA LYS A 118 21.75 -20.46 -4.80
C LYS A 118 22.48 -19.31 -5.51
N PRO A 119 23.34 -18.56 -4.80
CA PRO A 119 24.17 -17.55 -5.46
C PRO A 119 25.15 -18.24 -6.42
N LEU A 120 25.55 -17.58 -7.52
CA LEU A 120 26.52 -18.15 -8.45
C LEU A 120 27.89 -18.39 -7.78
N ILE A 121 28.19 -17.56 -6.79
CA ILE A 121 29.36 -17.67 -5.92
C ILE A 121 28.97 -17.12 -4.55
N THR A 122 29.41 -17.76 -3.47
CA THR A 122 28.97 -17.43 -2.10
C THR A 122 29.61 -16.17 -1.54
N GLY A 123 30.68 -15.66 -2.15
CA GLY A 123 31.48 -14.54 -1.64
C GLY A 123 32.24 -14.82 -0.33
N ILE A 124 32.08 -16.02 0.24
CA ILE A 124 32.75 -16.46 1.46
C ILE A 124 34.25 -16.54 1.20
N GLY A 125 35.04 -15.86 2.02
CA GLY A 125 36.51 -15.84 1.90
C GLY A 125 37.07 -14.68 1.09
N ALA A 126 36.23 -13.81 0.50
CA ALA A 126 36.65 -12.60 -0.19
C ALA A 126 37.02 -11.45 0.78
N GLY A 127 37.49 -11.74 1.99
CA GLY A 127 37.72 -10.72 3.02
C GLY A 127 39.01 -9.93 2.82
N THR A 128 38.98 -8.62 3.08
CA THR A 128 40.15 -7.73 3.20
C THR A 128 40.05 -6.84 4.45
N THR A 129 41.10 -6.06 4.73
CA THR A 129 41.17 -5.13 5.86
C THR A 129 40.33 -3.87 5.61
N TYR A 130 39.54 -3.45 6.59
CA TYR A 130 38.83 -2.16 6.55
C TYR A 130 39.79 -0.99 6.86
N PRO A 131 39.68 0.16 6.15
CA PRO A 131 38.83 0.44 5.00
C PRO A 131 39.43 -0.06 3.69
N ASP A 132 38.62 -0.70 2.84
CA ASP A 132 39.01 -1.07 1.48
C ASP A 132 38.21 -0.26 0.45
N THR A 133 38.91 0.50 -0.38
CA THR A 133 38.34 1.33 -1.46
C THR A 133 38.44 0.65 -2.82
N LYS A 134 38.90 -0.60 -2.88
CA LYS A 134 39.02 -1.35 -4.13
C LYS A 134 37.63 -1.82 -4.60
N PRO A 135 37.34 -1.75 -5.91
CA PRO A 135 36.11 -2.31 -6.48
C PRO A 135 36.03 -3.82 -6.25
N ALA A 136 34.81 -4.37 -6.32
CA ALA A 136 34.57 -5.81 -6.26
C ALA A 136 35.50 -6.56 -7.25
N PRO A 137 36.37 -7.46 -6.76
CA PRO A 137 37.33 -8.16 -7.62
C PRO A 137 36.65 -9.16 -8.55
N TYR A 138 35.46 -9.63 -8.17
CA TYR A 138 34.72 -10.65 -8.92
C TYR A 138 33.29 -10.22 -9.16
N ILE A 139 32.97 -10.04 -10.44
CA ILE A 139 31.61 -9.93 -10.95
C ILE A 139 31.38 -11.18 -11.79
N VAL A 140 30.54 -12.08 -11.31
CA VAL A 140 30.26 -13.35 -11.98
C VAL A 140 28.89 -13.26 -12.62
N GLN A 141 28.83 -13.58 -13.90
CA GLN A 141 27.59 -13.62 -14.66
C GLN A 141 27.28 -15.05 -15.08
N SER A 142 26.00 -15.40 -15.08
CA SER A 142 25.49 -16.64 -15.65
C SER A 142 24.13 -16.39 -16.26
N ARG A 143 23.64 -17.34 -17.05
CA ARG A 143 22.29 -17.30 -17.61
C ARG A 143 21.54 -18.53 -17.18
N LEU A 144 20.48 -18.35 -16.40
CA LEU A 144 19.69 -19.44 -15.84
C LEU A 144 18.25 -19.30 -16.34
N LYS A 145 17.79 -20.30 -17.10
CA LYS A 145 16.46 -20.30 -17.75
C LYS A 145 16.15 -19.02 -18.54
N GLY A 146 17.16 -18.51 -19.26
CA GLY A 146 17.01 -17.31 -20.09
C GLY A 146 17.19 -15.98 -19.34
N ILE A 147 17.30 -15.99 -18.01
CA ILE A 147 17.50 -14.82 -17.16
C ILE A 147 18.99 -14.64 -16.87
N ASP A 148 19.51 -13.43 -17.09
CA ASP A 148 20.89 -13.09 -16.75
C ASP A 148 21.00 -12.86 -15.24
N VAL A 149 21.82 -13.68 -14.59
CA VAL A 149 22.09 -13.64 -13.16
C VAL A 149 23.48 -13.05 -12.96
N VAL A 150 23.57 -11.94 -12.24
CA VAL A 150 24.84 -11.30 -11.90
C VAL A 150 25.04 -11.38 -10.39
N THR A 151 26.14 -11.99 -9.96
CA THR A 151 26.57 -11.99 -8.57
C THR A 151 27.81 -11.11 -8.43
N VAL A 152 27.68 -10.04 -7.65
CA VAL A 152 28.79 -9.13 -7.33
C VAL A 152 29.31 -9.52 -5.96
N VAL A 153 30.57 -9.95 -5.90
CA VAL A 153 31.23 -10.27 -4.63
C VAL A 153 31.99 -9.04 -4.17
N THR A 154 31.45 -8.35 -3.17
CA THR A 154 32.14 -7.22 -2.54
C THR A 154 32.93 -7.70 -1.32
N GLU A 155 34.19 -7.30 -1.24
CA GLU A 155 35.09 -7.59 -0.13
C GLU A 155 34.73 -6.70 1.06
N ALA A 156 33.80 -7.14 1.91
CA ALA A 156 33.48 -6.45 3.15
C ALA A 156 33.39 -7.48 4.30
N PRO A 157 34.19 -7.34 5.38
CA PRO A 157 34.19 -8.28 6.51
C PRO A 157 32.86 -8.31 7.29
N LEU A 158 31.92 -7.43 6.97
CA LEU A 158 30.56 -7.39 7.49
C LEU A 158 29.59 -7.19 6.31
N SER A 159 29.09 -8.28 5.71
CA SER A 159 28.11 -8.20 4.64
C SER A 159 26.73 -7.82 5.19
N TYR A 160 26.43 -6.52 5.26
CA TYR A 160 25.06 -6.02 5.41
C TYR A 160 24.38 -5.72 4.06
N SER A 161 25.02 -6.01 2.94
CA SER A 161 24.52 -5.58 1.63
C SER A 161 23.69 -6.67 0.94
N GLY A 162 22.59 -7.04 1.57
CA GLY A 162 21.51 -7.79 0.95
C GLY A 162 20.19 -7.16 1.33
N ILE A 163 19.60 -6.36 0.43
CA ILE A 163 18.26 -5.81 0.65
C ILE A 163 17.25 -6.74 -0.03
N LYS A 164 16.32 -7.27 0.76
CA LYS A 164 15.04 -7.77 0.25
C LYS A 164 14.10 -6.57 0.18
N VAL A 165 13.94 -5.98 -1.00
CA VAL A 165 12.95 -4.90 -1.21
C VAL A 165 11.57 -5.54 -1.34
N LYS A 166 10.67 -5.26 -0.40
CA LYS A 166 9.23 -5.44 -0.62
C LYS A 166 8.70 -4.15 -1.23
N VAL A 167 8.25 -4.21 -2.48
CA VAL A 167 7.58 -3.08 -3.14
C VAL A 167 6.08 -3.37 -3.10
N ASP A 168 5.35 -2.71 -2.18
CA ASP A 168 3.90 -2.63 -2.27
C ASP A 168 3.56 -1.47 -3.21
N SER A 169 2.93 -1.80 -4.35
CA SER A 169 2.50 -0.83 -5.35
C SER A 169 1.07 -1.15 -5.76
N ASP A 170 0.22 -0.12 -5.81
CA ASP A 170 -1.13 -0.23 -6.37
C ASP A 170 -1.12 -0.24 -7.92
N LEU A 171 0.06 -0.04 -8.52
CA LEU A 171 0.29 -0.02 -9.97
C LEU A 171 0.98 -1.31 -10.41
N ASN A 172 0.58 -1.83 -11.56
CA ASN A 172 1.25 -2.97 -12.20
C ASN A 172 2.71 -2.60 -12.54
N MET A 173 3.65 -3.31 -11.92
CA MET A 173 5.09 -3.10 -12.07
C MET A 173 5.70 -3.87 -13.26
N GLY A 174 4.87 -4.58 -14.03
CA GLY A 174 5.28 -5.50 -15.08
C GLY A 174 5.29 -6.95 -14.62
N ASN A 175 5.41 -7.87 -15.57
CA ASN A 175 5.51 -9.30 -15.29
C ASN A 175 6.85 -9.62 -14.61
N GLU A 176 6.92 -10.77 -13.93
CA GLU A 176 8.18 -11.25 -13.36
C GLU A 176 9.28 -11.34 -14.44
N GLY A 177 10.47 -10.82 -14.14
CA GLY A 177 11.58 -10.70 -15.10
C GLY A 177 11.45 -9.53 -16.10
N ALA A 178 10.42 -8.69 -15.98
CA ALA A 178 10.31 -7.48 -16.80
C ALA A 178 11.51 -6.53 -16.54
N PRO A 179 12.05 -5.91 -17.59
CA PRO A 179 13.16 -4.98 -17.46
C PRO A 179 12.74 -3.73 -16.69
N VAL A 180 13.52 -3.37 -15.67
CA VAL A 180 13.35 -2.10 -14.95
C VAL A 180 14.00 -0.99 -15.77
N LEU A 181 13.21 0.01 -16.17
CA LEU A 181 13.69 1.14 -16.97
C LEU A 181 13.87 2.39 -16.10
N ILE A 182 14.98 3.10 -16.29
CA ILE A 182 15.13 4.47 -15.78
C ILE A 182 14.79 5.43 -16.93
N GLY A 183 13.58 5.98 -16.90
CA GLY A 183 13.02 6.75 -18.03
C GLY A 183 12.61 5.85 -19.20
N LYS A 184 13.10 6.14 -20.41
CA LYS A 184 12.82 5.33 -21.64
C LYS A 184 13.98 4.43 -22.07
N LYS A 185 15.11 4.41 -21.34
CA LYS A 185 16.29 3.63 -21.71
C LYS A 185 16.35 2.31 -20.94
N LYS A 186 16.53 1.21 -21.68
CA LYS A 186 17.08 -0.04 -21.16
C LYS A 186 18.58 0.17 -20.96
N TYR A 187 19.08 -0.14 -19.77
CA TYR A 187 20.50 -0.34 -19.53
C TYR A 187 20.78 -1.84 -19.52
#